data_AF-A0A2N3DW22-F1
#
_entry.id   AF-A0A2N3DW22-F1
#
_cell.length_a   1.000
_cell.length_b   1.000
_cell.length_c   1.000
_cell.angle_alpha   90.00
_cell.angle_beta   90.00
_cell.angle_gamma   90.00
#
_symmetry.space_group_name_H-M   'P 1'
#
loop_
_entity.id
_entity.type
_entity.pdbx_description
1 polymer ?
#
loop_
_entity_poly.entity_id
_entity_poly.type
_entity_poly.pdbx_seq_one_letter_code
_entity_poly.pdbx_strand_id
1 'polypeptide(L)'
;MTKLLVFAVTIVALVIALGGLLLMVSAPFAWLAIGFMSYCRPRLVLGRAALCFMAIWLVTVIALPVGNGTFIGMLLAVFLAPWPALLWANRDAFEADDIDQRTAAADARNVKWESEGSRRRVTADKPWPEYIADSERARLVSVYQLPTSFPR
;
A
#
# COMPACT_ATOMS: atom_id res chain seq x y z
N MET A 1 1.90 -13.71 -43.63
CA MET A 1 1.64 -12.56 -42.73
C MET A 1 0.38 -12.75 -41.90
N THR A 2 -0.77 -13.11 -42.49
CA THR A 2 -2.03 -13.39 -41.77
C THR A 2 -1.91 -14.41 -40.63
N LYS A 3 -1.21 -15.54 -40.83
CA LYS A 3 -1.01 -16.56 -39.78
C LYS A 3 -0.26 -16.04 -38.54
N LEU A 4 0.71 -15.15 -38.76
CA LEU A 4 1.56 -14.57 -37.71
C LEU A 4 0.78 -13.51 -36.91
N LEU A 5 -0.07 -12.74 -37.59
CA LEU A 5 -0.98 -11.78 -36.97
C LEU A 5 -2.05 -12.48 -36.13
N VAL A 6 -2.66 -13.56 -36.65
CA VAL A 6 -3.61 -14.38 -35.88
C VAL A 6 -2.95 -14.97 -34.64
N PHE A 7 -1.72 -15.49 -34.77
CA PHE A 7 -0.97 -16.02 -33.62
C PHE A 7 -0.70 -14.94 -32.55
N ALA A 8 -0.27 -13.74 -32.96
CA ALA A 8 -0.06 -12.62 -32.04
C ALA A 8 -1.36 -12.21 -31.32
N VAL A 9 -2.47 -12.11 -32.05
CA VAL A 9 -3.79 -11.78 -31.47
C VAL A 9 -4.23 -12.86 -30.48
N THR A 10 -4.03 -14.14 -30.79
CA THR A 10 -4.38 -15.23 -29.86
C THR A 10 -3.56 -15.21 -28.58
N ILE A 11 -2.26 -14.88 -28.65
CA ILE A 11 -1.41 -14.73 -27.45
C ILE A 11 -1.92 -13.57 -26.60
N VAL A 12 -2.18 -12.41 -27.21
CA VAL A 12 -2.69 -11.23 -26.48
C VAL A 12 -4.02 -11.55 -25.81
N ALA A 13 -4.94 -12.19 -26.52
CA ALA A 13 -6.23 -12.60 -25.95
C ALA A 13 -6.06 -13.58 -24.79
N LEU A 14 -5.15 -14.56 -24.90
CA LEU A 14 -4.85 -15.51 -23.83
C LEU A 14 -4.28 -14.81 -22.59
N VAL A 15 -3.35 -13.86 -22.77
CA VAL A 15 -2.75 -13.09 -21.68
C VAL A 15 -3.82 -12.24 -20.97
N ILE A 16 -4.70 -11.59 -21.73
CA ILE A 16 -5.81 -10.80 -21.16
C ILE A 16 -6.78 -11.71 -20.40
N ALA A 17 -7.11 -12.88 -20.93
CA ALA A 17 -8.01 -13.83 -20.28
C ALA A 17 -7.42 -14.37 -18.97
N LEU A 18 -6.15 -14.79 -18.98
CA LEU A 18 -5.44 -15.26 -17.79
C LEU A 18 -5.27 -14.14 -16.76
N GLY A 19 -4.91 -12.93 -17.21
CA GLY A 19 -4.80 -11.76 -16.34
C GLY A 19 -6.13 -11.40 -15.69
N GLY A 20 -7.22 -11.38 -16.47
CA GLY A 20 -8.57 -11.13 -15.98
C GLY A 20 -9.02 -12.18 -14.95
N LEU A 21 -8.76 -13.47 -15.22
CA LEU A 21 -9.04 -14.56 -14.28
C LEU A 21 -8.29 -14.36 -12.97
N LEU A 22 -7.00 -14.05 -13.05
CA LEU A 22 -6.16 -13.85 -11.88
C LEU A 22 -6.69 -12.69 -11.03
N LEU A 23 -7.02 -11.56 -11.66
CA LEU A 23 -7.62 -10.39 -11.00
C LEU A 23 -8.96 -10.73 -10.32
N MET A 24 -9.82 -11.54 -10.95
CA MET A 24 -11.11 -11.94 -10.35
C MET A 24 -10.92 -12.82 -9.11
N VAL A 25 -10.01 -13.81 -9.18
CA VAL A 25 -9.75 -14.73 -8.06
C VAL A 25 -9.12 -13.99 -6.87
N SER A 26 -8.30 -12.97 -7.15
CA SER A 26 -7.54 -12.24 -6.13
C SER A 26 -8.22 -10.96 -5.62
N ALA A 27 -9.24 -10.45 -6.31
CA ALA A 27 -10.06 -9.32 -5.87
C ALA A 27 -10.57 -9.41 -4.42
N PRO A 28 -11.13 -10.54 -3.92
CA PRO A 28 -11.58 -10.63 -2.53
C PRO A 28 -10.43 -10.44 -1.53
N PHE A 29 -9.23 -10.95 -1.84
CA PHE A 29 -8.05 -10.76 -0.98
C PHE A 29 -7.57 -9.30 -1.00
N ALA A 30 -7.67 -8.61 -2.14
CA ALA A 30 -7.35 -7.19 -2.24
C ALA A 30 -8.33 -6.32 -1.43
N TRP A 31 -9.62 -6.67 -1.43
CA TRP A 31 -10.62 -6.01 -0.57
C TRP A 31 -10.33 -6.22 0.92
N LEU A 32 -9.93 -7.44 1.33
CA LEU A 32 -9.50 -7.70 2.70
C LEU A 32 -8.29 -6.83 3.07
N ALA A 33 -7.29 -6.74 2.21
CA ALA A 33 -6.12 -5.89 2.42
C ALA A 33 -6.48 -4.40 2.56
N ILE A 34 -7.40 -3.90 1.72
CA ILE A 34 -7.95 -2.55 1.85
C ILE A 34 -8.69 -2.37 3.17
N GLY A 35 -9.45 -3.37 3.62
CA GLY A 35 -10.11 -3.37 4.93
C GLY A 35 -9.11 -3.20 6.08
N PHE A 36 -8.02 -3.98 6.06
CA PHE A 36 -6.93 -3.85 7.05
C PHE A 36 -6.24 -2.48 6.97
N MET A 37 -5.91 -1.99 5.77
CA MET A 37 -5.28 -0.68 5.62
C MET A 37 -6.20 0.47 6.03
N SER A 38 -7.50 0.33 5.81
CA SER A 38 -8.52 1.31 6.23
C SER A 38 -8.61 1.42 7.74
N TYR A 39 -8.28 0.38 8.50
CA TYR A 39 -8.17 0.48 9.96
C TYR A 39 -7.03 1.44 10.37
N CYS A 40 -5.90 1.38 9.68
CA CYS A 40 -4.71 2.19 9.99
C CYS A 40 -4.79 3.63 9.44
N ARG A 41 -5.29 3.81 8.20
CA ARG A 41 -5.41 5.12 7.54
C ARG A 41 -6.75 5.24 6.79
N PRO A 42 -7.89 5.37 7.51
CA PRO A 42 -9.23 5.26 6.92
C PRO A 42 -9.48 6.29 5.81
N ARG A 43 -9.15 7.56 6.05
CA ARG A 43 -9.44 8.65 5.10
C ARG A 43 -8.70 8.47 3.76
N LEU A 44 -7.44 8.04 3.82
CA LEU A 44 -6.58 7.90 2.65
C LEU A 44 -6.99 6.69 1.80
N VAL A 45 -7.28 5.57 2.46
CA VAL A 45 -7.59 4.30 1.79
C VAL A 45 -9.02 4.29 1.24
N LEU A 46 -10.03 4.72 2.02
CA LEU A 46 -11.40 4.80 1.55
C LEU A 46 -11.58 5.84 0.44
N GLY A 47 -10.93 7.00 0.55
CA GLY A 47 -11.00 8.03 -0.49
C GLY A 47 -10.48 7.54 -1.84
N ARG A 48 -9.38 6.78 -1.83
CA ARG A 48 -8.80 6.19 -3.05
C ARG A 48 -9.63 5.05 -3.61
N ALA A 49 -10.11 4.16 -2.75
CA ALA A 49 -11.00 3.08 -3.17
C ALA A 49 -12.26 3.66 -3.84
N ALA A 50 -12.87 4.70 -3.25
CA ALA A 50 -14.01 5.39 -3.81
C ALA A 50 -13.69 6.07 -5.15
N LEU A 51 -12.56 6.79 -5.25
CA LEU A 51 -12.13 7.42 -6.50
C LEU A 51 -11.90 6.39 -7.62
N CYS A 52 -11.17 5.31 -7.33
CA CYS A 52 -10.94 4.24 -8.29
C CYS A 52 -12.25 3.58 -8.73
N PHE A 53 -13.16 3.31 -7.79
CA PHE A 53 -14.47 2.76 -8.07
C PHE A 53 -15.28 3.65 -9.01
N MET A 54 -15.40 4.95 -8.66
CA MET A 54 -16.16 5.91 -9.44
C MET A 54 -15.55 6.12 -10.83
N ALA A 55 -14.23 6.17 -10.94
CA ALA A 55 -13.56 6.33 -12.23
C ALA A 55 -13.84 5.13 -13.17
N ILE A 56 -13.69 3.90 -12.67
CA ILE A 56 -13.94 2.69 -13.46
C ILE A 56 -15.40 2.63 -13.88
N TRP A 57 -16.32 2.89 -12.95
CA TRP A 57 -17.76 2.90 -13.20
C TRP A 57 -18.16 3.97 -14.22
N LEU A 58 -17.67 5.20 -14.09
CA LEU A 58 -17.98 6.29 -15.00
C LEU A 58 -17.49 5.99 -16.43
N VAL A 59 -16.26 5.49 -16.57
CA VAL A 59 -15.68 5.12 -17.87
C VAL A 59 -16.52 4.04 -18.56
N THR A 60 -16.97 3.03 -17.81
CA THR A 60 -17.80 1.96 -18.37
C THR A 60 -19.20 2.42 -18.72
N VAL A 61 -19.82 3.30 -17.92
CA VAL A 61 -21.13 3.89 -18.24
C VAL A 61 -21.07 4.76 -19.50
N ILE A 62 -19.97 5.49 -19.72
CA ILE A 62 -19.77 6.30 -20.93
C ILE A 62 -19.50 5.41 -22.15
N ALA A 63 -18.76 4.31 -21.98
CA ALA A 63 -18.37 3.44 -23.08
C ALA A 63 -19.46 2.46 -23.54
N LEU A 64 -20.43 2.14 -22.68
CA LEU A 64 -21.47 1.15 -22.94
C LEU A 64 -22.86 1.78 -23.05
N PRO A 65 -23.79 1.16 -23.79
CA PRO A 65 -25.16 1.65 -23.91
C PRO A 65 -25.86 1.74 -22.55
N VAL A 66 -26.69 2.78 -22.41
CA VAL A 66 -27.43 3.13 -21.20
C VAL A 66 -28.28 1.93 -20.77
N GLY A 67 -28.10 1.47 -19.52
CA GLY A 67 -28.76 0.29 -18.95
C GLY A 67 -27.78 -0.86 -18.68
N ASN A 68 -27.14 -1.41 -19.71
CA ASN A 68 -26.14 -2.46 -19.54
C ASN A 68 -24.83 -1.91 -18.98
N GLY A 69 -24.47 -0.68 -19.35
CA GLY A 69 -23.25 -0.02 -18.90
C GLY A 69 -23.16 0.18 -17.39
N THR A 70 -24.29 0.43 -16.70
CA THR A 70 -24.31 0.62 -15.25
C THR A 70 -24.06 -0.68 -14.50
N PHE A 71 -24.70 -1.78 -14.90
CA PHE A 71 -24.49 -3.10 -14.28
C PHE A 71 -23.09 -3.65 -14.55
N ILE A 72 -22.67 -3.60 -15.81
CA ILE A 72 -21.33 -4.06 -16.22
C ILE A 72 -20.26 -3.19 -15.54
N GLY A 73 -20.47 -1.88 -15.51
CA GLY A 73 -19.55 -0.96 -14.85
C GLY A 73 -19.46 -1.18 -13.34
N MET A 74 -20.58 -1.48 -12.68
CA MET A 74 -20.59 -1.80 -11.25
C MET A 74 -19.77 -3.06 -10.96
N LEU A 75 -19.98 -4.12 -11.75
CA LEU A 75 -19.22 -5.37 -11.63
C LEU A 75 -17.73 -5.15 -11.86
N LEU A 76 -17.37 -4.47 -12.95
CA LEU A 76 -15.98 -4.15 -13.24
C LEU A 76 -15.34 -3.31 -12.13
N ALA A 77 -16.05 -2.31 -11.60
CA ALA A 77 -15.55 -1.49 -10.50
C ALA A 77 -15.30 -2.32 -9.23
N VAL A 78 -16.18 -3.27 -8.88
CA VAL A 78 -15.96 -4.15 -7.72
C VAL A 78 -14.69 -5.00 -7.86
N PHE A 79 -14.43 -5.55 -9.05
CA PHE A 79 -13.26 -6.41 -9.26
C PHE A 79 -11.96 -5.63 -9.48
N LEU A 80 -12.02 -4.50 -10.20
CA LEU A 80 -10.84 -3.74 -10.59
C LEU A 80 -10.46 -2.65 -9.60
N ALA A 81 -11.39 -1.95 -8.95
CA ALA A 81 -11.07 -0.83 -8.05
C ALA A 81 -10.10 -1.17 -6.91
N PRO A 82 -10.11 -2.36 -6.27
CA PRO A 82 -9.19 -2.62 -5.17
C PRO A 82 -7.72 -2.69 -5.61
N TRP A 83 -7.43 -3.01 -6.87
CA TRP A 83 -6.05 -3.10 -7.39
C TRP A 83 -5.31 -1.76 -7.44
N PRO A 84 -5.79 -0.75 -8.18
CA PRO A 84 -5.16 0.56 -8.21
C PRO A 84 -5.26 1.24 -6.84
N ALA A 85 -6.34 1.03 -6.08
CA ALA A 85 -6.46 1.59 -4.74
C ALA A 85 -5.39 1.05 -3.78
N LEU A 86 -5.13 -0.26 -3.80
CA LEU A 86 -4.08 -0.90 -3.00
C LEU A 86 -2.68 -0.47 -3.43
N LEU A 87 -2.40 -0.46 -4.74
CA LEU A 87 -1.11 -0.01 -5.27
C LEU A 87 -0.83 1.44 -4.91
N TRP A 88 -1.83 2.30 -5.05
CA TRP A 88 -1.70 3.72 -4.73
C TRP A 88 -1.58 3.95 -3.22
N ALA A 89 -2.38 3.27 -2.40
CA ALA A 89 -2.27 3.36 -0.94
C ALA A 89 -0.91 2.87 -0.43
N ASN A 90 -0.36 1.80 -1.01
CA ASN A 90 1.00 1.33 -0.69
C ASN A 90 2.05 2.35 -1.10
N ARG A 91 1.98 2.87 -2.34
CA ARG A 91 2.93 3.87 -2.83
C ARG A 91 2.99 5.08 -1.90
N ASP A 92 1.85 5.67 -1.57
CA ASP A 92 1.84 6.82 -0.66
C ASP A 92 2.16 6.44 0.79
N ALA A 93 1.90 5.22 1.25
CA ALA A 93 2.39 4.81 2.57
C ALA A 93 3.93 4.76 2.62
N PHE A 94 4.60 4.48 1.50
CA PHE A 94 6.06 4.54 1.38
C PHE A 94 6.60 5.95 1.05
N GLU A 95 5.81 6.78 0.37
CA GLU A 95 6.21 8.11 -0.12
C GLU A 95 5.80 9.24 0.84
N ALA A 96 4.76 9.04 1.67
CA ALA A 96 4.35 9.94 2.75
C ALA A 96 5.30 9.79 3.94
N ASP A 97 6.51 10.29 3.75
CA ASP A 97 7.45 10.63 4.79
C ASP A 97 6.96 11.89 5.53
N ASP A 98 5.76 11.79 6.12
CA ASP A 98 5.00 12.90 6.72
C ASP A 98 5.75 13.44 7.94
N ILE A 99 5.92 14.77 7.99
CA ILE A 99 6.62 15.45 9.08
C ILE A 99 6.01 15.06 10.43
N ASP A 100 4.68 14.92 10.49
CA ASP A 100 3.94 14.52 11.68
C ASP A 100 4.28 13.10 12.16
N GLN A 101 4.68 12.19 11.26
CA GLN A 101 5.13 10.84 11.64
C GLN A 101 6.56 10.87 12.15
N ARG A 102 7.42 11.67 11.53
CA ARG A 102 8.81 11.87 11.99
C ARG A 102 8.85 12.53 13.36
N THR A 103 8.01 13.54 13.61
CA THR A 103 7.89 14.21 14.90
C THR A 103 7.32 13.27 15.96
N ALA A 104 6.25 12.54 15.67
CA ALA A 104 5.69 11.57 16.62
C ALA A 104 6.68 10.45 16.99
N ALA A 105 7.49 9.97 16.03
CA ALA A 105 8.52 8.97 16.31
C ALA A 105 9.74 9.55 17.05
N ALA A 106 10.14 10.78 16.72
CA ALA A 106 11.19 11.48 17.45
C ALA A 106 10.76 11.72 18.92
N ASP A 107 9.51 12.11 19.14
CA ASP A 107 8.94 12.35 20.47
C ASP A 107 8.87 11.05 21.30
N ALA A 108 8.36 9.96 20.72
CA ALA A 108 8.35 8.66 21.40
C ALA A 108 9.76 8.20 21.81
N ARG A 109 10.77 8.50 20.98
CA ARG A 109 12.17 8.17 21.26
C ARG A 109 12.76 9.06 22.35
N ASN A 110 12.46 10.37 22.32
CA ASN A 110 12.91 11.32 23.33
C ASN A 110 12.32 10.98 24.70
N VAL A 111 11.04 10.59 24.78
CA VAL A 111 10.42 10.11 26.03
C VAL A 111 11.17 8.89 26.59
N LYS A 112 11.52 7.93 25.72
CA LYS A 112 12.28 6.74 26.15
C LYS A 112 13.70 7.10 26.61
N TRP A 113 14.40 7.97 25.89
CA TRP A 113 15.76 8.39 26.24
C TRP A 113 15.82 9.25 27.50
N GLU A 114 14.79 10.07 27.74
CA GLU A 114 14.61 10.81 28.99
C GLU A 114 14.40 9.84 30.16
N SER A 115 13.63 8.76 29.97
CA SER A 115 13.46 7.71 30.99
C SER A 115 14.75 6.91 31.28
N GLU A 116 15.66 6.82 30.30
CA GLU A 116 16.99 6.18 30.42
C GLU A 116 18.07 7.18 30.93
N GLY A 117 17.72 8.43 31.22
CA GLY A 117 18.63 9.45 31.77
C GLY A 117 19.57 10.11 30.74
N SER A 118 19.35 9.87 29.45
CA SER A 118 20.15 10.43 28.36
C SER A 118 19.69 11.85 27.99
N ARG A 119 20.61 12.81 27.90
CA ARG A 119 20.32 14.21 27.54
C ARG A 119 20.31 14.50 26.04
N ARG A 120 20.55 13.50 25.18
CA ARG A 120 20.55 13.71 23.72
C ARG A 120 19.11 13.65 23.20
N ARG A 121 18.56 14.79 22.78
CA ARG A 121 17.31 14.82 22.02
C ARG A 121 17.57 14.55 20.56
N VAL A 122 16.77 13.68 19.97
CA VAL A 122 16.77 13.36 18.54
C VAL A 122 15.78 14.29 17.87
N THR A 123 16.25 15.04 16.86
CA THR A 123 15.42 15.89 16.00
C THR A 123 14.77 15.07 14.88
N ALA A 124 13.66 15.57 14.33
CA ALA A 124 12.84 14.89 13.31
C ALA A 124 13.41 15.00 11.88
N ASP A 125 14.74 15.14 11.77
CA ASP A 125 15.39 15.57 10.53
C ASP A 125 15.69 14.39 9.58
N LYS A 126 15.60 13.15 10.07
CA LYS A 126 15.89 11.98 9.25
C LYS A 126 14.67 11.56 8.41
N PRO A 127 14.86 10.92 7.25
CA PRO A 127 13.76 10.30 6.52
C PRO A 127 13.25 9.05 7.25
N TRP A 128 11.92 8.80 7.19
CA TRP A 128 11.23 7.69 7.86
C TRP A 128 11.89 6.30 7.73
N PRO A 129 12.41 5.89 6.56
CA PRO A 129 13.07 4.60 6.41
C PRO A 129 14.29 4.40 7.34
N GLU A 130 15.01 5.48 7.65
CA GLU A 130 16.15 5.42 8.57
C GLU A 130 15.69 5.22 10.02
N TYR A 131 14.53 5.75 10.40
CA TYR A 131 13.95 5.49 11.72
C TYR A 131 13.51 4.03 11.88
N ILE A 132 12.96 3.41 10.83
CA ILE A 132 12.60 1.98 10.84
C ILE A 132 13.88 1.13 10.95
N ALA A 133 14.88 1.39 10.11
CA ALA A 133 16.15 0.66 10.13
C ALA A 133 16.89 0.82 11.47
N ASP A 134 16.89 2.03 12.05
CA ASP A 134 17.43 2.28 13.39
C ASP A 134 16.60 1.59 14.48
N SER A 135 15.28 1.47 14.34
CA SER A 135 14.42 0.75 15.29
C SER A 135 14.61 -0.76 15.23
N GLU A 136 14.79 -1.33 14.04
CA GLU A 136 15.15 -2.73 13.86
C GLU A 136 16.57 -2.99 14.37
N ARG A 137 17.52 -2.10 14.08
CA ARG A 137 18.86 -2.16 14.70
C ARG A 137 18.79 -2.06 16.20
N ALA A 138 18.02 -1.14 16.77
CA ALA A 138 17.87 -1.00 18.22
C ALA A 138 17.20 -2.23 18.84
N ARG A 139 16.21 -2.83 18.15
CA ARG A 139 15.59 -4.10 18.55
C ARG A 139 16.59 -5.24 18.50
N LEU A 140 17.35 -5.37 17.42
CA LEU A 140 18.41 -6.38 17.27
C LEU A 140 19.52 -6.20 18.31
N VAL A 141 19.94 -4.96 18.60
CA VAL A 141 20.91 -4.64 19.67
C VAL A 141 20.32 -4.92 21.05
N SER A 142 19.02 -4.71 21.28
CA SER A 142 18.37 -5.08 22.55
C SER A 142 18.23 -6.59 22.74
N VAL A 143 18.18 -7.35 21.63
CA VAL A 143 18.17 -8.82 21.62
C VAL A 143 19.59 -9.38 21.79
N TYR A 144 20.60 -8.72 21.22
CA TYR A 144 22.01 -8.98 21.48
C TYR A 144 22.47 -8.19 22.71
N GLN A 145 22.13 -8.67 23.91
CA GLN A 145 22.77 -8.22 25.14
C GLN A 145 24.30 -8.41 25.01
N LEU A 146 25.04 -7.33 24.79
CA LEU A 146 26.48 -7.32 25.05
C LEU A 146 26.67 -7.62 26.55
N PRO A 147 27.59 -8.54 26.92
CA PRO A 147 27.81 -8.88 28.33
C PRO A 147 28.15 -7.62 29.11
N THR A 148 27.45 -7.40 30.24
CA THR A 148 27.55 -6.19 31.08
C THR A 148 28.85 -6.07 31.87
N SER A 149 29.87 -6.89 31.60
CA SER A 149 31.22 -6.66 32.11
C SER A 149 32.25 -7.51 31.36
N PHE A 150 33.36 -6.89 30.96
CA PHE A 150 34.62 -7.62 30.80
C PHE A 150 35.28 -7.66 32.19
N PRO A 151 35.71 -8.82 32.70
CA PRO A 151 36.59 -8.86 33.87
C PRO A 151 37.88 -8.12 33.51
N ARG A 152 38.34 -7.26 34.43
CA ARG A 152 39.58 -6.47 34.31
C ARG A 152 40.79 -7.37 34.13
#